data_AF-A0A5C2RPT9-F1
#
_entry.id   AF-A0A5C2RPT9-F1
#
_cell.length_a   1.000
_cell.length_b   1.000
_cell.length_c   1.000
_cell.angle_alpha   90.00
_cell.angle_beta   90.00
_cell.angle_gamma   90.00
#
_symmetry.space_group_name_H-M   'P 1'
#
loop_
_entity.id
_entity.type
_entity.pdbx_description
1 polymer ?
#
loop_
_entity_poly.entity_id
_entity_poly.type
_entity_poly.pdbx_seq_one_letter_code
_entity_poly.pdbx_strand_id
1 'polypeptide(L)'
;MPVEVLLAVLVLPAEAIVKALLSIWGFLLGLLHGDLLQWPSWITLSPRWTLTRRSLPAYIKLQKVASKIFNDHTLTDYTLEQRAFAHLEILERPEFAKWNHPRWLAPMARMIGAEPVEELVSAVTARRFFAAMMQTAAEFRLYRGRRYVCAEVCACVRLAKAEDSEPFCASRNVAIELYSLLFSVWYRAMRFPFHSIGPDTHLLPVSPDNYAWARERMRPVGPHIILLATATTC
;
A
#
# COMPACT_ATOMS: atom_id res chain seq x y z
N MET A 1 14.31 -58.40 32.79
CA MET A 1 13.37 -57.51 32.09
C MET A 1 14.19 -56.46 31.34
N PRO A 2 14.28 -56.50 30.01
CA PRO A 2 14.97 -55.46 29.26
C PRO A 2 14.00 -54.32 28.92
N VAL A 3 14.46 -53.09 29.10
CA VAL A 3 13.74 -51.86 28.74
C VAL A 3 14.01 -51.59 27.27
N GLU A 4 13.00 -51.79 26.43
CA GLU A 4 13.02 -51.36 25.03
C GLU A 4 12.95 -49.83 24.98
N VAL A 5 14.08 -49.19 24.65
CA VAL A 5 14.13 -47.77 24.31
C VAL A 5 13.68 -47.64 22.86
N LEU A 6 12.41 -47.27 22.69
CA LEU A 6 11.80 -46.91 21.41
C LEU A 6 12.47 -45.65 20.87
N LEU A 7 13.49 -45.83 20.01
CA LEU A 7 14.05 -44.76 19.18
C LEU A 7 13.08 -44.47 18.03
N ALA A 8 12.06 -43.67 18.31
CA ALA A 8 11.25 -43.03 17.28
C ALA A 8 12.12 -41.99 16.55
N VAL A 9 12.64 -42.35 15.38
CA VAL A 9 13.28 -41.40 14.47
C VAL A 9 12.20 -40.48 13.90
N LEU A 10 11.93 -39.38 14.61
CA LEU A 10 11.11 -38.28 14.14
C LEU A 10 11.85 -37.60 12.98
N VAL A 11 11.44 -37.90 11.75
CA VAL A 11 11.83 -37.14 10.56
C VAL A 11 11.11 -35.79 10.63
N LEU A 12 11.70 -34.86 11.38
CA LEU A 12 11.26 -33.47 11.40
C LEU A 12 11.65 -32.81 10.06
N PRO A 13 10.79 -32.00 9.45
CA PRO A 13 11.15 -31.25 8.25
C PRO A 13 12.38 -30.38 8.55
N ALA A 14 13.30 -30.25 7.60
CA ALA A 14 14.57 -29.54 7.80
C ALA A 14 14.38 -28.13 8.39
N GLU A 15 13.27 -27.47 8.05
CA GLU A 15 12.89 -26.17 8.61
C GLU A 15 12.62 -26.20 10.12
N ALA A 16 12.02 -27.27 10.64
CA ALA A 16 11.79 -27.45 12.07
C ALA A 16 13.09 -27.76 12.82
N ILE A 17 14.00 -28.52 12.20
CA ILE A 17 15.34 -28.80 12.75
C ILE A 17 16.16 -27.52 12.84
N VAL A 18 16.16 -26.71 11.77
CA VAL A 18 16.87 -25.41 11.75
C VAL A 18 16.31 -24.46 12.80
N LYS A 19 14.98 -24.35 12.93
CA LYS A 19 14.36 -23.52 13.97
C LYS A 19 14.69 -24.00 15.38
N ALA A 20 14.68 -25.30 15.62
CA ALA A 20 15.06 -25.88 16.91
C ALA A 20 16.52 -25.60 17.25
N LEU A 21 17.44 -25.78 16.31
CA LEU A 21 18.87 -25.51 16.49
C LEU A 21 19.16 -24.03 16.75
N LEU A 22 18.48 -23.12 16.04
CA LEU A 22 18.62 -21.68 16.28
C LEU A 22 18.05 -21.25 17.65
N SER A 23 16.95 -21.85 18.09
CA SER A 23 16.41 -21.64 19.44
C SER A 23 17.36 -22.13 20.53
N ILE A 24 17.92 -23.34 20.37
CA ILE A 24 18.88 -23.91 21.32
C ILE A 24 20.15 -23.05 21.35
N TRP A 25 20.63 -22.58 20.20
CA TRP A 25 21.78 -21.69 20.10
C TRP A 25 21.54 -20.36 20.81
N GLY A 26 20.38 -19.73 20.61
CA GLY A 26 20.00 -18.50 21.30
C GLY A 26 19.88 -18.68 22.83
N PHE A 27 19.34 -19.82 23.27
CA PHE A 27 19.23 -20.17 24.69
C PHE A 27 20.60 -20.37 25.35
N LEU A 28 21.52 -21.08 24.68
CA LEU A 28 22.89 -21.29 25.17
C LEU A 28 23.70 -19.98 25.22
N LEU A 29 23.51 -19.09 24.24
CA LEU A 29 24.10 -17.76 24.25
C LEU A 29 23.59 -16.89 25.41
N GLY A 30 22.29 -16.97 25.73
CA GLY A 30 21.70 -16.28 26.88
C GLY A 30 22.21 -16.80 28.23
N LEU A 31 22.43 -18.12 28.34
CA LEU A 31 23.04 -18.75 29.52
C LEU A 31 24.49 -18.30 29.75
N LEU A 32 25.27 -18.09 28.67
CA LEU A 32 26.66 -17.65 28.76
C LEU A 32 26.83 -16.17 29.15
N HIS A 33 25.82 -15.33 28.88
CA HIS A 33 25.88 -13.89 29.14
C HIS A 33 25.18 -13.45 30.42
N GLY A 34 24.60 -14.38 31.19
CA GLY A 34 23.94 -14.08 32.48
C GLY A 34 22.57 -13.41 32.38
N ASP A 35 22.04 -13.23 31.17
CA ASP A 35 20.74 -12.60 30.91
C ASP A 35 19.63 -13.65 30.80
N LEU A 36 19.27 -14.28 31.92
CA LEU A 36 18.25 -15.34 31.99
C LEU A 36 16.79 -14.85 31.89
N LEU A 37 16.53 -13.55 31.65
CA LEU A 37 15.18 -12.97 31.70
C LEU A 37 14.72 -12.22 30.45
N GLN A 38 15.52 -12.11 29.39
CA GLN A 38 15.04 -11.60 28.10
C GLN A 38 14.87 -12.76 27.12
N TRP A 39 13.69 -13.39 27.20
CA TRP A 39 13.21 -14.21 26.10
C TRP A 39 13.28 -13.40 24.80
N PRO A 40 13.84 -13.95 23.70
CA PRO A 40 13.98 -13.18 22.49
C PRO A 40 12.59 -12.83 21.93
N SER A 41 12.28 -11.53 21.84
CA SER A 41 11.00 -11.01 21.37
C SER A 41 10.60 -11.48 19.96
N TRP A 42 11.52 -12.07 19.21
CA TRP A 42 11.28 -12.66 17.90
C TRP A 42 10.58 -14.03 17.92
N ILE A 43 10.41 -14.67 19.08
CA ILE A 43 9.76 -16.00 19.19
C ILE A 43 8.22 -15.89 19.31
N THR A 44 7.64 -14.73 19.63
CA THR A 44 6.18 -14.57 19.80
C THR A 44 5.51 -13.45 18.99
N LEU A 45 6.26 -12.60 18.31
CA LEU A 45 5.68 -11.53 17.48
C LEU A 45 5.51 -12.01 16.04
N SER A 46 4.29 -12.43 15.70
CA SER A 46 3.88 -12.43 14.29
C SER A 46 4.19 -11.05 13.71
N PRO A 47 4.88 -10.94 12.56
CA PRO A 47 5.28 -9.66 12.02
C PRO A 47 4.03 -8.80 11.77
N ARG A 48 3.99 -7.62 12.40
CA ARG A 48 2.90 -6.66 12.22
C ARG A 48 2.64 -6.42 10.74
N TRP A 49 1.38 -6.46 10.32
CA TRP A 49 1.02 -6.16 8.93
C TRP A 49 1.42 -4.73 8.57
N THR A 50 2.17 -4.57 7.48
CA THR A 50 2.59 -3.26 6.96
C THR A 50 2.90 -3.30 5.47
N LEU A 51 2.45 -2.28 4.74
CA LEU A 51 2.77 -1.99 3.34
C LEU A 51 4.05 -1.17 3.19
N THR A 52 4.49 -0.46 4.22
CA THR A 52 5.67 0.43 4.18
C THR A 52 6.95 -0.30 3.73
N ARG A 53 7.05 -1.60 4.03
CA ARG A 53 8.20 -2.45 3.70
C ARG A 53 8.08 -3.16 2.35
N ARG A 54 7.08 -2.82 1.53
CA ARG A 54 6.77 -3.49 0.24
C ARG A 54 6.68 -5.02 0.39
N SER A 55 6.15 -5.47 1.52
CA SER A 55 6.02 -6.89 1.83
C SER A 55 4.98 -7.53 0.91
N LEU A 56 5.39 -8.45 0.04
CA LEU A 56 4.48 -9.21 -0.81
C LEU A 56 3.42 -9.96 0.03
N PRO A 57 3.77 -10.65 1.15
CA PRO A 57 2.76 -11.23 2.05
C PRO A 57 1.74 -10.22 2.58
N ALA A 58 2.18 -9.00 2.93
CA ALA A 58 1.27 -7.96 3.41
C ALA A 58 0.33 -7.48 2.29
N TYR A 59 0.83 -7.33 1.07
CA TYR A 59 0.02 -7.00 -0.10
C TYR A 59 -1.00 -8.11 -0.41
N ILE A 60 -0.60 -9.39 -0.38
CA ILE A 60 -1.54 -10.51 -0.56
C ILE A 60 -2.63 -10.50 0.51
N LYS A 61 -2.29 -10.21 1.78
CA LYS A 61 -3.28 -10.07 2.86
C LYS A 61 -4.24 -8.90 2.59
N LEU A 62 -3.73 -7.77 2.10
CA LEU A 62 -4.56 -6.64 1.66
C LEU A 62 -5.55 -7.05 0.57
N GLN A 63 -5.06 -7.66 -0.52
CA GLN A 63 -5.88 -8.09 -1.65
C GLN A 63 -6.98 -9.07 -1.20
N LYS A 64 -6.67 -9.99 -0.29
CA LYS A 64 -7.66 -10.92 0.29
C LYS A 64 -8.77 -10.20 1.06
N VAL A 65 -8.43 -9.21 1.89
CA VAL A 65 -9.43 -8.45 2.65
C VAL A 65 -10.21 -7.51 1.73
N ALA A 66 -9.55 -6.84 0.80
CA ALA A 66 -10.19 -5.99 -0.21
C ALA A 66 -11.18 -6.78 -1.06
N SER A 67 -10.80 -7.98 -1.52
CA SER A 67 -11.68 -8.88 -2.27
C SER A 67 -12.93 -9.27 -1.49
N LYS A 68 -12.84 -9.47 -0.17
CA LYS A 68 -14.02 -9.75 0.67
C LYS A 68 -14.96 -8.55 0.72
N ILE A 69 -14.41 -7.34 0.92
CA ILE A 69 -15.21 -6.10 0.95
C ILE A 69 -15.82 -5.80 -0.43
N PHE A 70 -15.05 -6.01 -1.49
CA PHE A 70 -15.49 -5.81 -2.86
C PHE A 70 -16.69 -6.70 -3.22
N ASN A 71 -16.67 -7.97 -2.81
CA ASN A 71 -17.76 -8.92 -3.08
C ASN A 71 -18.92 -8.83 -2.07
N ASP A 72 -18.89 -7.90 -1.11
CA ASP A 72 -19.97 -7.71 -0.15
C ASP A 72 -21.15 -6.96 -0.79
N HIS A 73 -22.19 -7.70 -1.18
CA HIS A 73 -23.40 -7.16 -1.80
C HIS A 73 -24.26 -6.31 -0.86
N THR A 74 -24.02 -6.37 0.45
CA THR A 74 -24.73 -5.51 1.41
C THR A 74 -24.22 -4.06 1.37
N LEU A 75 -23.04 -3.83 0.78
CA LEU A 75 -22.45 -2.51 0.62
C LEU A 75 -22.68 -1.97 -0.79
N THR A 76 -23.48 -0.90 -0.89
CA THR A 76 -23.62 -0.15 -2.14
C THR A 76 -22.31 0.57 -2.48
N ASP A 77 -22.07 0.82 -3.78
CA ASP A 77 -20.88 1.54 -4.26
C ASP A 77 -20.77 2.92 -3.60
N TYR A 78 -21.88 3.65 -3.49
CA TYR A 78 -21.94 4.94 -2.83
C TYR A 78 -21.50 4.87 -1.35
N THR A 79 -22.01 3.89 -0.60
CA THR A 79 -21.66 3.73 0.82
C THR A 79 -20.19 3.39 0.99
N LEU A 80 -19.67 2.50 0.13
CA LEU A 80 -18.27 2.10 0.18
C LEU A 80 -17.33 3.27 -0.16
N GLU A 81 -17.70 4.09 -1.13
CA GLU A 81 -16.97 5.31 -1.48
C GLU A 81 -16.97 6.34 -0.36
N GLN A 82 -18.13 6.61 0.26
CA GLN A 82 -18.21 7.51 1.42
C GLN A 82 -17.32 7.05 2.56
N ARG A 83 -17.30 5.73 2.85
CA ARG A 83 -16.41 5.15 3.86
C ARG A 83 -14.93 5.34 3.52
N ALA A 84 -14.56 5.12 2.26
CA ALA A 84 -13.19 5.33 1.80
C ALA A 84 -12.76 6.80 1.96
N PHE A 85 -13.61 7.77 1.59
CA PHE A 85 -13.33 9.19 1.81
C PHE A 85 -13.19 9.54 3.30
N ALA A 86 -14.10 9.06 4.14
CA ALA A 86 -14.04 9.28 5.58
C ALA A 86 -12.75 8.71 6.21
N HIS A 87 -12.24 7.60 5.69
CA HIS A 87 -10.96 7.04 6.13
C HIS A 87 -9.76 7.92 5.77
N LEU A 88 -9.80 8.62 4.63
CA LEU A 88 -8.73 9.50 4.21
C LEU A 88 -8.68 10.82 4.99
N GLU A 89 -9.76 11.22 5.68
CA GLU A 89 -9.80 12.42 6.52
C GLU A 89 -8.81 12.38 7.68
N ILE A 90 -8.35 11.20 8.07
CA ILE A 90 -7.26 11.08 9.05
C ILE A 90 -6.00 11.82 8.59
N LEU A 91 -5.69 11.81 7.29
CA LEU A 91 -4.48 12.45 6.76
C LEU A 91 -4.59 13.98 6.72
N GLU A 92 -5.79 14.53 6.82
CA GLU A 92 -6.02 15.98 6.89
C GLU A 92 -5.76 16.55 8.29
N ARG A 93 -5.55 15.69 9.30
CA ARG A 93 -5.26 16.15 10.67
C ARG A 93 -3.84 16.73 10.75
N PRO A 94 -3.61 17.82 11.50
CA PRO A 94 -2.30 18.48 11.59
C PRO A 94 -1.17 17.53 12.01
N GLU A 95 -1.42 16.62 12.94
CA GLU A 95 -0.43 15.64 13.43
C GLU A 95 0.02 14.64 12.35
N PHE A 96 -0.76 14.49 11.27
CA PHE A 96 -0.55 13.55 10.18
C PHE A 96 -0.23 14.21 8.83
N ALA A 97 -0.15 15.55 8.79
CA ALA A 97 0.13 16.33 7.56
C ALA A 97 1.39 15.85 6.80
N LYS A 98 2.43 15.39 7.50
CA LYS A 98 3.65 14.83 6.89
C LYS A 98 3.46 13.57 6.04
N TRP A 99 2.29 12.93 6.15
CA TRP A 99 1.86 11.76 5.38
C TRP A 99 0.71 12.09 4.42
N ASN A 100 0.25 13.34 4.37
CA ASN A 100 -0.78 13.74 3.41
C ASN A 100 -0.18 14.05 2.03
N HIS A 101 1.10 14.38 1.97
CA HIS A 101 1.81 14.77 0.75
C HIS A 101 2.88 13.74 0.35
N PRO A 102 3.04 13.44 -0.96
CA PRO A 102 4.08 12.55 -1.44
C PRO A 102 5.48 13.18 -1.30
N ARG A 103 6.36 12.54 -0.50
CA ARG A 103 7.74 13.05 -0.25
C ARG A 103 8.61 13.11 -1.50
N TRP A 104 8.30 12.32 -2.52
CA TRP A 104 9.04 12.28 -3.78
C TRP A 104 8.67 13.40 -4.75
N LEU A 105 7.56 14.13 -4.51
CA LEU A 105 7.03 15.10 -5.47
C LEU A 105 7.89 16.37 -5.54
N ALA A 106 8.34 16.91 -4.41
CA ALA A 106 9.20 18.10 -4.42
C ALA A 106 10.53 17.88 -5.16
N PRO A 107 11.31 16.81 -4.88
CA PRO A 107 12.50 16.50 -5.67
C PRO A 107 12.21 16.28 -7.16
N MET A 108 11.10 15.63 -7.49
CA MET A 108 10.70 15.39 -8.88
C MET A 108 10.35 16.70 -9.62
N ALA A 109 9.57 17.57 -8.99
CA ALA A 109 9.16 18.86 -9.55
C ALA A 109 10.37 19.73 -9.89
N ARG A 110 11.34 19.81 -8.97
CA ARG A 110 12.61 20.51 -9.19
C ARG A 110 13.40 19.93 -10.36
N MET A 111 13.46 18.60 -10.46
CA MET A 111 14.17 17.92 -11.55
C MET A 111 13.60 18.25 -12.93
N ILE A 112 12.29 18.48 -13.04
CA ILE A 112 11.61 18.79 -14.31
C ILE A 112 11.39 20.28 -14.54
N GLY A 113 11.93 21.16 -13.67
CA GLY A 113 11.76 22.61 -13.77
C GLY A 113 10.32 23.09 -13.58
N ALA A 114 9.50 22.37 -12.81
CA ALA A 114 8.15 22.79 -12.50
C ALA A 114 8.16 23.79 -11.33
N GLU A 115 7.80 25.04 -11.60
CA GLU A 115 7.70 26.12 -10.60
C GLU A 115 6.30 26.76 -10.62
N PRO A 116 5.74 27.17 -9.46
CA PRO A 116 6.32 27.05 -8.12
C PRO A 116 6.15 25.65 -7.49
N VAL A 117 7.23 25.07 -6.98
CA VAL A 117 7.25 23.70 -6.40
C VAL A 117 6.33 23.57 -5.18
N GLU A 118 6.30 24.57 -4.31
CA GLU A 118 5.55 24.54 -3.06
C GLU A 118 4.04 24.47 -3.31
N GLU A 119 3.55 25.24 -4.28
CA GLU A 119 2.14 25.23 -4.68
C GLU A 119 1.74 23.85 -5.21
N LEU A 120 2.55 23.28 -6.11
CA LEU A 120 2.33 21.94 -6.66
C LEU A 120 2.28 20.87 -5.55
N VAL A 121 3.21 20.90 -4.61
CA VAL A 121 3.28 19.93 -3.51
C VAL A 121 2.09 20.08 -2.58
N SER A 122 1.71 21.31 -2.24
CA SER A 122 0.56 21.58 -1.39
C SER A 122 -0.76 21.16 -2.04
N ALA A 123 -0.85 21.24 -3.37
CA ALA A 123 -2.04 20.87 -4.12
C ALA A 123 -2.29 19.35 -4.15
N VAL A 124 -1.26 18.53 -3.95
CA VAL A 124 -1.37 17.06 -3.96
C VAL A 124 -1.54 16.53 -2.55
N THR A 125 -2.78 16.21 -2.18
CA THR A 125 -3.13 15.51 -0.94
C THR A 125 -3.59 14.08 -1.23
N ALA A 126 -3.57 13.21 -0.22
CA ALA A 126 -4.10 11.85 -0.33
C ALA A 126 -5.57 11.83 -0.78
N ARG A 127 -6.39 12.72 -0.19
CA ARG A 127 -7.81 12.84 -0.53
C ARG A 127 -8.00 13.30 -1.98
N ARG A 128 -7.23 14.31 -2.44
CA ARG A 128 -7.29 14.79 -3.82
C ARG A 128 -6.80 13.75 -4.82
N PHE A 129 -5.73 13.04 -4.51
CA PHE A 129 -5.22 11.93 -5.33
C PHE A 129 -6.28 10.83 -5.48
N PHE A 130 -6.91 10.43 -4.38
CA PHE A 130 -8.00 9.46 -4.42
C PHE A 130 -9.20 9.96 -5.22
N ALA A 131 -9.61 11.22 -5.02
CA ALA A 131 -10.70 11.83 -5.79
C ALA A 131 -10.41 11.84 -7.31
N ALA A 132 -9.17 12.15 -7.70
CA ALA A 132 -8.74 12.09 -9.09
C ALA A 132 -8.86 10.66 -9.65
N MET A 133 -8.44 9.63 -8.90
CA MET A 133 -8.62 8.23 -9.30
C MET A 133 -10.09 7.86 -9.50
N MET A 134 -10.97 8.32 -8.60
CA MET A 134 -12.42 8.07 -8.67
C MET A 134 -13.06 8.76 -9.87
N GLN A 135 -12.67 10.00 -10.14
CA GLN A 135 -13.08 10.73 -11.34
C GLN A 135 -12.63 10.01 -12.60
N THR A 136 -11.36 9.61 -12.69
CA THR A 136 -10.85 8.81 -13.81
C THR A 136 -11.66 7.53 -13.99
N ALA A 137 -11.92 6.78 -12.91
CA ALA A 137 -12.71 5.56 -13.00
C ALA A 137 -14.14 5.84 -13.52
N ALA A 138 -14.75 6.97 -13.17
CA ALA A 138 -16.05 7.37 -13.71
C ALA A 138 -15.99 7.73 -15.20
N GLU A 139 -14.99 8.53 -15.62
CA GLU A 139 -14.77 8.95 -17.01
C GLU A 139 -14.60 7.75 -17.95
N PHE A 140 -13.86 6.73 -17.50
CA PHE A 140 -13.63 5.50 -18.25
C PHE A 140 -14.64 4.38 -17.99
N ARG A 141 -15.72 4.66 -17.24
CA ARG A 141 -16.77 3.67 -16.88
C ARG A 141 -16.19 2.40 -16.20
N LEU A 142 -15.10 2.55 -15.45
CA LEU A 142 -14.43 1.49 -14.71
C LEU A 142 -15.12 1.22 -13.36
N TYR A 143 -16.42 0.90 -13.38
CA TYR A 143 -17.23 0.77 -12.15
C TYR A 143 -16.65 -0.26 -11.17
N ARG A 144 -16.17 -1.41 -11.67
CA ARG A 144 -15.52 -2.42 -10.84
C ARG A 144 -14.19 -1.92 -10.26
N GLY A 145 -13.41 -1.18 -11.04
CA GLY A 145 -12.16 -0.57 -10.59
C GLY A 145 -12.39 0.47 -9.49
N ARG A 146 -13.38 1.34 -9.69
CA ARG A 146 -13.85 2.32 -8.69
C ARG A 146 -14.17 1.64 -7.36
N ARG A 147 -15.03 0.62 -7.39
CA ARG A 147 -15.43 -0.14 -6.20
C ARG A 147 -14.22 -0.83 -5.54
N TYR A 148 -13.33 -1.41 -6.33
CA TYR A 148 -12.15 -2.11 -5.83
C TYR A 148 -11.19 -1.19 -5.08
N VAL A 149 -10.92 -0.01 -5.64
CA VAL A 149 -10.07 1.03 -5.03
C VAL A 149 -10.65 1.49 -3.69
N CYS A 150 -11.97 1.70 -3.60
CA CYS A 150 -12.63 1.98 -2.31
C CYS A 150 -12.50 0.82 -1.31
N ALA A 151 -12.65 -0.43 -1.78
CA ALA A 151 -12.50 -1.62 -0.96
C ALA A 151 -11.07 -1.76 -0.41
N GLU A 152 -10.05 -1.43 -1.19
CA GLU A 152 -8.66 -1.44 -0.77
C GLU A 152 -8.37 -0.41 0.32
N VAL A 153 -8.89 0.82 0.23
CA VAL A 153 -8.78 1.82 1.32
C VAL A 153 -9.39 1.25 2.61
N CYS A 154 -10.62 0.73 2.53
CA CYS A 154 -11.31 0.17 3.69
C CYS A 154 -10.55 -1.05 4.27
N ALA A 155 -10.00 -1.91 3.41
CA ALA A 155 -9.20 -3.05 3.82
C ALA A 155 -7.89 -2.64 4.51
N CYS A 156 -7.22 -1.62 3.97
CA CYS A 156 -6.00 -1.05 4.54
C CYS A 156 -6.25 -0.52 5.95
N VAL A 157 -7.30 0.27 6.14
CA VAL A 157 -7.69 0.76 7.48
C VAL A 157 -8.04 -0.38 8.42
N ARG A 158 -8.83 -1.36 7.96
CA ARG A 158 -9.20 -2.52 8.77
C ARG A 158 -7.99 -3.31 9.25
N LEU A 159 -7.00 -3.53 8.37
CA LEU A 159 -5.78 -4.25 8.70
C LEU A 159 -4.88 -3.43 9.62
N ALA A 160 -4.71 -2.14 9.36
CA ALA A 160 -3.90 -1.25 10.21
C ALA A 160 -4.47 -1.13 11.64
N LYS A 161 -5.81 -1.10 11.79
CA LYS A 161 -6.48 -1.07 13.11
C LYS A 161 -6.44 -2.40 13.85
N ALA A 162 -6.34 -3.52 13.16
CA ALA A 162 -6.35 -4.85 13.78
C ALA A 162 -5.02 -5.20 14.48
N GLU A 163 -3.94 -4.48 14.19
CA GLU A 163 -2.59 -4.77 14.69
C GLU A 163 -2.28 -4.08 16.03
N ASP A 164 -3.03 -3.05 16.43
CA ASP A 164 -2.77 -2.28 17.65
C ASP A 164 -4.01 -2.19 18.54
N SER A 165 -3.83 -2.58 19.82
CA SER A 165 -4.85 -2.42 20.87
C SER A 165 -4.98 -0.97 21.37
N GLU A 166 -4.01 -0.11 21.08
CA GLU A 166 -3.96 1.27 21.57
C GLU A 166 -4.50 2.28 20.54
N PRO A 167 -5.45 3.16 20.91
CA PRO A 167 -6.13 4.07 19.96
C PRO A 167 -5.22 5.07 19.24
N PHE A 168 -4.20 5.60 19.92
CA PHE A 168 -3.30 6.61 19.35
C PHE A 168 -2.33 5.98 18.34
N CYS A 169 -1.77 4.82 18.68
CA CYS A 169 -0.92 4.02 17.80
C CYS A 169 -1.70 3.57 16.55
N ALA A 170 -2.97 3.16 16.72
CA ALA A 170 -3.83 2.76 15.62
C ALA A 170 -4.04 3.89 14.59
N SER A 171 -4.29 5.12 15.04
CA SER A 171 -4.51 6.26 14.13
C SER A 171 -3.24 6.60 13.32
N ARG A 172 -2.08 6.60 13.98
CA ARG A 172 -0.79 6.82 13.33
C ARG A 172 -0.49 5.74 12.30
N ASN A 173 -0.72 4.47 12.63
CA ASN A 173 -0.49 3.37 11.69
C ASN A 173 -1.42 3.45 10.50
N VAL A 174 -2.71 3.76 10.71
CA VAL A 174 -3.65 3.98 9.61
C VAL A 174 -3.14 5.07 8.66
N ALA A 175 -2.66 6.20 9.17
CA ALA A 175 -2.09 7.26 8.34
C ALA A 175 -0.87 6.79 7.51
N ILE A 176 0.05 6.06 8.14
CA ILE A 176 1.25 5.53 7.48
C ILE A 176 0.91 4.50 6.39
N GLU A 177 -0.05 3.62 6.67
CA GLU A 177 -0.45 2.55 5.75
C GLU A 177 -1.25 3.09 4.58
N LEU A 178 -2.15 4.07 4.81
CA LEU A 178 -2.83 4.79 3.73
C LEU A 178 -1.84 5.55 2.84
N TYR A 179 -0.89 6.29 3.43
CA TYR A 179 0.17 6.94 2.65
C TYR A 179 0.93 5.93 1.77
N SER A 180 1.25 4.75 2.33
CA SER A 180 1.95 3.70 1.60
C SER A 180 1.12 3.13 0.46
N LEU A 181 -0.16 2.86 0.70
CA LEU A 181 -1.09 2.40 -0.32
C LEU A 181 -1.18 3.41 -1.49
N LEU A 182 -1.50 4.67 -1.19
CA LEU A 182 -1.74 5.68 -2.22
C LEU A 182 -0.46 6.03 -3.00
N PHE A 183 0.61 6.41 -2.30
CA PHE A 183 1.77 7.02 -2.94
C PHE A 183 2.93 6.06 -3.20
N SER A 184 2.96 4.88 -2.55
CA SER A 184 4.01 3.88 -2.78
C SER A 184 3.53 2.70 -3.60
N VAL A 185 2.27 2.27 -3.45
CA VAL A 185 1.71 1.16 -4.23
C VAL A 185 1.04 1.69 -5.49
N TRP A 186 -0.06 2.44 -5.36
CA TRP A 186 -0.86 2.84 -6.52
C TRP A 186 -0.14 3.80 -7.46
N TYR A 187 0.49 4.86 -6.94
CA TYR A 187 1.25 5.78 -7.79
C TYR A 187 2.30 5.06 -8.64
N ARG A 188 2.99 4.06 -8.07
CA ARG A 188 3.99 3.26 -8.81
C ARG A 188 3.34 2.33 -9.84
N ALA A 189 2.25 1.68 -9.46
CA ALA A 189 1.50 0.82 -10.38
C ALA A 189 0.99 1.62 -11.58
N MET A 190 0.47 2.83 -11.36
CA MET A 190 0.02 3.73 -12.43
C MET A 190 1.17 4.27 -13.27
N ARG A 191 2.36 4.46 -12.70
CA ARG A 191 3.54 4.91 -13.45
C ARG A 191 4.14 3.82 -14.34
N PHE A 192 4.01 2.55 -13.97
CA PHE A 192 4.69 1.43 -14.64
C PHE A 192 4.38 1.29 -16.14
N PRO A 193 3.13 1.41 -16.61
CA PRO A 193 2.82 1.39 -18.04
C PRO A 193 3.59 2.42 -18.86
N PHE A 194 3.97 3.55 -18.26
CA PHE A 194 4.69 4.64 -18.92
C PHE A 194 6.22 4.47 -18.89
N HIS A 195 6.74 3.53 -18.11
CA HIS A 195 8.17 3.20 -18.10
C HIS A 195 8.60 2.31 -19.27
N SER A 196 7.65 1.56 -19.84
CA SER A 196 7.87 0.68 -20.98
C SER A 196 7.66 1.38 -22.33
N ILE A 197 7.31 2.67 -22.32
CA ILE A 197 7.18 3.49 -23.53
C ILE A 197 8.54 4.15 -23.79
N GLY A 198 9.47 3.38 -24.35
CA GLY A 198 10.63 3.93 -25.02
C GLY A 198 10.24 4.53 -26.38
N PRO A 199 11.07 5.42 -26.96
CA PRO A 199 10.81 6.02 -28.28
C PRO A 199 10.59 4.99 -29.40
N ASP A 200 11.05 3.76 -29.22
CA ASP A 200 11.04 2.71 -30.25
C ASP A 200 10.03 1.58 -29.98
N THR A 201 9.16 1.73 -28.97
CA THR A 201 8.21 0.66 -28.58
C THR A 201 6.88 0.81 -29.30
N HIS A 202 6.60 -0.07 -30.26
CA HIS A 202 5.37 -0.14 -31.04
C HIS A 202 4.14 -0.66 -30.23
N LEU A 203 3.73 0.06 -29.20
CA LEU A 203 2.38 -0.11 -28.62
C LEU A 203 1.60 1.18 -28.82
N LEU A 204 0.80 1.16 -29.90
CA LEU A 204 0.07 2.26 -30.53
C LEU A 204 1.01 3.36 -31.07
N PRO A 205 0.77 3.92 -32.27
CA PRO A 205 1.53 5.07 -32.74
C PRO A 205 1.37 6.18 -31.70
N VAL A 206 2.48 6.54 -31.06
CA VAL A 206 2.57 7.76 -30.26
C VAL A 206 2.40 8.90 -31.24
N SER A 207 1.17 9.38 -31.42
CA SER A 207 0.95 10.68 -32.04
C SER A 207 1.77 11.69 -31.20
N PRO A 208 2.53 12.61 -31.83
CA PRO A 208 3.14 13.75 -31.14
C PRO A 208 2.13 14.52 -30.26
N ASP A 209 0.84 14.41 -30.59
CA ASP A 209 -0.27 14.97 -29.82
C ASP A 209 -0.41 14.32 -28.44
N ASN A 210 -0.08 13.04 -28.25
CA ASN A 210 -0.32 12.30 -27.00
C ASN A 210 0.63 12.71 -25.86
N TYR A 211 1.86 13.12 -26.18
CA TYR A 211 2.80 13.62 -25.17
C TYR A 211 2.51 15.08 -24.79
N ALA A 212 2.11 15.90 -25.77
CA ALA A 212 1.57 17.24 -25.52
C ALA A 212 0.30 17.15 -24.65
N TRP A 213 -0.59 16.19 -24.97
CA TRP A 213 -1.83 15.87 -24.28
C TRP A 213 -1.63 15.48 -22.81
N ALA A 214 -0.64 14.63 -22.50
CA ALA A 214 -0.36 14.24 -21.11
C ALA A 214 0.32 15.37 -20.32
N ARG A 215 1.18 16.16 -20.96
CA ARG A 215 1.89 17.30 -20.38
C ARG A 215 0.95 18.47 -20.07
N GLU A 216 -0.02 18.77 -20.93
CA GLU A 216 -1.06 19.78 -20.70
C GLU A 216 -2.00 19.43 -19.54
N ARG A 217 -2.27 18.14 -19.32
CA ARG A 217 -3.16 17.66 -18.24
C ARG A 217 -2.54 17.61 -16.84
N MET A 218 -1.21 17.63 -16.73
CA MET A 218 -0.50 17.60 -15.46
C MET A 218 -0.05 19.00 -14.97
N ARG A 219 -0.35 20.07 -15.73
CA ARG A 219 -0.22 21.43 -15.20
C ARG A 219 -1.24 21.66 -14.08
N PRO A 220 -0.93 22.52 -13.09
CA PRO A 220 -1.92 22.87 -12.07
C PRO A 220 -3.07 23.62 -12.74
N VAL A 221 -4.29 23.08 -12.68
CA VAL A 221 -5.48 23.73 -13.27
C VAL A 221 -6.54 23.91 -12.19
N GLY A 222 -6.83 25.15 -11.85
CA GLY A 222 -8.22 25.59 -11.79
C GLY A 222 -8.57 26.28 -13.13
N PRO A 223 -9.85 26.39 -13.53
CA PRO A 223 -10.99 25.55 -13.21
C PRO A 223 -11.71 25.14 -14.52
N HIS A 224 -11.18 24.26 -15.36
CA HIS A 224 -12.01 23.60 -16.39
C HIS A 224 -11.58 22.15 -16.65
N ILE A 225 -12.63 21.34 -16.68
CA ILE A 225 -12.74 19.89 -16.67
C ILE A 225 -12.48 19.31 -18.10
N ILE A 226 -11.80 18.14 -18.16
CA ILE A 226 -12.08 16.93 -19.00
C ILE A 226 -11.14 16.43 -20.16
N LEU A 227 -10.83 15.11 -20.05
CA LEU A 227 -10.74 13.95 -20.98
C LEU A 227 -9.54 13.50 -21.87
N LEU A 228 -9.14 12.26 -21.59
CA LEU A 228 -9.13 11.05 -22.46
C LEU A 228 -7.85 10.35 -22.96
N ALA A 229 -7.81 9.05 -22.63
CA ALA A 229 -7.47 7.88 -23.44
C ALA A 229 -6.19 7.12 -22.98
N THR A 230 -6.18 5.79 -22.88
CA THR A 230 -6.88 4.78 -23.72
C THR A 230 -7.43 3.58 -22.94
N ALA A 231 -8.60 3.10 -23.41
CA ALA A 231 -9.19 1.80 -23.13
C ALA A 231 -8.77 0.77 -24.21
N THR A 232 -8.68 -0.50 -23.82
CA THR A 232 -8.84 -1.79 -24.57
C THR A 232 -8.27 -2.88 -23.64
N THR A 233 -8.87 -4.01 -23.30
CA THR A 233 -9.75 -4.96 -24.02
C THR A 233 -10.61 -5.78 -23.04
N CYS A 234 -11.90 -5.94 -23.38
CA CYS A 234 -12.79 -7.10 -23.28
C CYS A 234 -14.24 -6.61 -23.23
#